data_AF-A0AAV8ZKI5-F1
#
_entry.id   AF-A0AAV8ZKI5-F1
#
_cell.length_a   1.000
_cell.length_b   1.000
_cell.length_c   1.000
_cell.angle_alpha   90.00
_cell.angle_beta   90.00
_cell.angle_gamma   90.00
#
_symmetry.space_group_name_H-M   'P 1'
#
loop_
_entity.id
_entity.type
_entity.pdbx_description
1 polymer ?
#
loop_
_entity_poly.entity_id
_entity_poly.type
_entity_poly.pdbx_seq_one_letter_code
_entity_poly.pdbx_strand_id
1 'polypeptide(L)'
;MNSNILNALEESAFDNTISNFEKHTTNNLNNNDEIRLHIQQQDAYTALFCSSLYMRGQLLKADETVSTTAFFDKMGLLLLFDKIRYEMDGITVDRCRNPGLTALIKGHASFNQIEVIRLENVGWIEENF
;
A
#
# COMPACT_ATOMS: atom_id res chain seq x y z
N MET A 1 -7.67 45.42 3.06
CA MET A 1 -6.87 44.18 2.93
C MET A 1 -7.41 43.20 3.96
N ASN A 2 -8.23 42.24 3.54
CA ASN A 2 -8.69 41.18 4.44
C ASN A 2 -7.52 40.23 4.66
N SER A 3 -6.99 40.19 5.88
CA SER A 3 -6.11 39.10 6.29
C SER A 3 -6.95 37.82 6.32
N ASN A 4 -6.63 36.87 5.46
CA ASN A 4 -7.14 35.50 5.56
C ASN A 4 -6.60 34.91 6.86
N ILE A 5 -7.36 35.02 7.95
CA ILE A 5 -7.04 34.40 9.23
C ILE A 5 -7.33 32.92 9.07
N LEU A 6 -6.29 32.08 9.17
CA LEU A 6 -6.42 30.63 9.16
C LEU A 6 -7.26 30.19 10.36
N ASN A 7 -8.43 29.61 10.12
CA ASN A 7 -9.25 29.00 11.16
C ASN A 7 -8.82 27.56 11.39
N ALA A 8 -7.96 27.33 12.39
CA ALA A 8 -7.47 25.99 12.73
C ALA A 8 -8.56 25.04 13.28
N LEU A 9 -9.77 25.54 13.57
CA LEU A 9 -10.91 24.75 14.06
C LEU A 9 -11.93 24.41 12.97
N GLU A 10 -11.71 24.87 11.73
CA GLU A 10 -12.58 24.52 10.62
C GLU A 10 -12.53 23.01 10.34
N GLU A 11 -13.69 22.41 10.13
CA GLU A 11 -13.77 20.98 9.84
C GLU A 11 -13.16 20.69 8.47
N SER A 12 -12.37 19.62 8.38
CA SER A 12 -11.75 19.23 7.13
C SER A 12 -12.80 18.74 6.13
N ALA A 13 -12.88 19.38 4.96
CA ALA A 13 -13.66 18.89 3.85
C ALA A 13 -12.96 17.68 3.19
N PHE A 14 -13.65 16.55 3.10
CA PHE A 14 -13.16 15.36 2.41
C PHE A 14 -13.88 15.20 1.07
N ASP A 15 -13.10 15.07 -0.01
CA ASP A 15 -13.59 14.66 -1.31
C ASP A 15 -13.13 13.21 -1.57
N ASN A 16 -14.09 12.31 -1.79
CA ASN A 16 -13.85 10.89 -2.08
C ASN A 16 -13.97 10.57 -3.58
N THR A 17 -14.12 11.59 -4.44
CA THR A 17 -14.14 11.38 -5.88
C THR A 17 -12.76 11.05 -6.41
N ILE A 18 -12.71 10.24 -7.47
CA ILE A 18 -11.44 9.94 -8.14
C ILE A 18 -11.11 11.14 -9.02
N SER A 19 -10.14 11.93 -8.57
CA SER A 19 -9.70 13.15 -9.27
C SER A 19 -8.67 12.87 -10.36
N ASN A 20 -7.86 11.82 -10.22
CA ASN A 20 -6.77 11.53 -11.16
C ASN A 20 -6.44 10.02 -11.22
N PHE A 21 -5.89 9.59 -12.36
CA PHE A 21 -5.30 8.28 -12.57
C PHE A 21 -3.94 8.43 -13.24
N GLU A 22 -2.89 8.00 -12.56
CA GLU A 22 -1.53 8.02 -13.09
C GLU A 22 -1.00 6.60 -13.29
N LYS A 23 -0.27 6.39 -14.39
CA LYS A 23 0.39 5.12 -14.67
C LYS A 23 1.90 5.32 -14.64
N HIS A 24 2.54 4.61 -13.72
CA HIS A 24 4.00 4.57 -13.57
C HIS A 24 4.52 3.21 -14.00
N THR A 25 5.58 3.18 -14.82
CA THR A 25 6.24 1.94 -15.26
C THR A 25 7.67 1.94 -14.73
N THR A 26 8.04 0.86 -14.05
CA THR A 26 9.42 0.60 -13.62
C THR A 26 9.90 -0.68 -14.29
N ASN A 27 11.18 -0.73 -14.66
CA ASN A 27 11.83 -1.91 -15.25
C ASN A 27 12.92 -2.38 -14.30
N ASN A 28 13.13 -3.70 -14.20
CA ASN A 28 14.27 -4.33 -13.52
C ASN A 28 14.45 -3.94 -12.04
N LEU A 29 13.44 -4.20 -11.20
CA LEU A 29 13.56 -4.08 -9.75
C LEU A 29 14.35 -5.26 -9.17
N ASN A 30 15.30 -4.96 -8.29
CA ASN A 30 16.08 -5.90 -7.50
C ASN A 30 15.80 -5.72 -6.00
N ASN A 31 16.42 -6.58 -5.18
CA ASN A 31 16.31 -6.48 -3.72
C ASN A 31 16.91 -5.15 -3.21
N ASN A 32 16.19 -4.50 -2.31
CA ASN A 32 16.51 -3.18 -1.72
C ASN A 32 16.36 -1.98 -2.66
N ASP A 33 15.79 -2.16 -3.85
CA ASP A 33 15.44 -1.05 -4.71
C ASP A 33 14.27 -0.24 -4.13
N GLU A 34 14.24 1.05 -4.44
CA GLU A 34 13.17 1.95 -4.04
C GLU A 34 12.22 2.22 -5.21
N ILE A 35 10.93 1.95 -5.00
CA ILE A 35 9.88 2.35 -5.94
C ILE A 35 9.43 3.77 -5.56
N ARG A 36 9.59 4.72 -6.48
CA ARG A 36 9.15 6.11 -6.31
C ARG A 36 7.99 6.43 -7.24
N LEU A 37 6.83 6.72 -6.65
CA LEU A 37 5.64 7.19 -7.36
C LEU A 37 5.55 8.70 -7.17
N HIS A 38 5.84 9.46 -8.24
CA HIS A 38 5.76 10.92 -8.20
C HIS A 38 4.33 11.33 -8.53
N ILE A 39 3.59 11.84 -7.55
CA ILE A 39 2.26 12.41 -7.75
C ILE A 39 2.45 13.84 -8.26
N GLN A 40 2.01 14.13 -9.47
CA GLN A 40 2.21 15.45 -10.09
C GLN A 40 0.94 16.29 -9.97
N GLN A 41 1.08 17.51 -9.43
CA GLN A 41 0.04 18.55 -9.35
C GLN A 41 -1.24 18.10 -8.63
N GLN A 42 -1.37 18.49 -7.36
CA GLN A 42 -2.62 18.33 -6.66
C GLN A 42 -2.92 19.58 -5.83
N ASP A 43 -4.01 20.26 -6.18
CA ASP A 43 -4.61 21.34 -5.37
C ASP A 43 -5.23 20.79 -4.06
N ALA A 44 -5.30 19.45 -3.95
CA ALA A 44 -5.82 18.71 -2.81
C ALA A 44 -4.80 17.71 -2.29
N TYR A 45 -4.68 17.56 -0.97
CA TYR A 45 -3.76 16.61 -0.36
C TYR A 45 -4.40 15.24 -0.18
N THR A 46 -3.63 14.18 -0.45
CA THR A 46 -4.11 12.81 -0.26
C THR A 46 -4.22 12.48 1.23
N ALA A 47 -5.38 11.99 1.67
CA ALA A 47 -5.57 11.48 3.02
C ALA A 47 -4.87 10.11 3.19
N LEU A 48 -3.59 10.13 3.59
CA LEU A 48 -2.72 8.95 3.62
C LEU A 48 -3.24 7.82 4.50
N PHE A 49 -3.97 8.13 5.58
CA PHE A 49 -4.52 7.14 6.49
C PHE A 49 -5.60 6.23 5.86
N CYS A 50 -6.21 6.67 4.76
CA CYS A 50 -7.15 5.89 3.96
C CYS A 50 -6.52 5.31 2.67
N SER A 51 -5.21 5.42 2.50
CA SER A 51 -4.52 4.88 1.33
C SER A 51 -4.30 3.36 1.46
N SER A 52 -4.35 2.66 0.34
CA SER A 52 -4.09 1.21 0.27
C SER A 52 -3.19 0.89 -0.93
N LEU A 53 -2.27 -0.06 -0.76
CA LEU A 53 -1.45 -0.59 -1.85
C LEU A 53 -2.02 -1.93 -2.30
N TYR A 54 -2.49 -2.02 -3.53
CA TYR A 54 -2.92 -3.27 -4.14
C TYR A 54 -1.78 -3.87 -4.99
N MET A 55 -1.41 -5.11 -4.70
CA MET A 55 -0.38 -5.83 -5.45
C MET A 55 -1.00 -6.97 -6.25
N ARG A 56 -0.59 -7.10 -7.52
CA ARG A 56 -0.95 -8.21 -8.40
C ARG A 56 0.26 -8.63 -9.21
N GLY A 57 0.46 -9.94 -9.35
CA GLY A 57 1.55 -10.51 -10.14
C GLY A 57 1.28 -11.97 -10.48
N GLN A 58 2.23 -12.59 -11.19
CA GLN A 58 2.23 -14.02 -11.53
C GLN A 58 3.48 -14.67 -10.95
N LEU A 59 3.35 -15.92 -10.49
CA LEU A 59 4.48 -16.74 -10.07
C LEU A 59 4.96 -17.58 -11.26
N LEU A 60 6.22 -17.43 -11.63
CA LEU A 60 6.85 -18.17 -12.72
C LEU A 60 7.73 -19.29 -12.17
N LYS A 61 7.72 -20.43 -12.85
CA LYS A 61 8.69 -21.51 -12.61
C LYS A 61 10.03 -21.18 -13.28
N ALA A 62 11.03 -22.02 -13.04
CA ALA A 62 12.36 -21.88 -13.67
C ALA A 62 12.32 -21.96 -15.21
N ASP A 63 11.29 -22.57 -15.79
CA ASP A 63 11.05 -22.65 -17.23
C ASP A 63 10.19 -21.49 -17.76
N GLU A 64 10.01 -20.42 -16.98
CA GLU A 64 9.20 -19.24 -17.28
C GLU A 64 7.70 -19.49 -17.46
N THR A 65 7.21 -20.71 -17.17
CA THR A 65 5.78 -20.99 -17.20
C THR A 65 5.09 -20.53 -15.91
N VAL A 66 3.84 -20.08 -16.04
CA VAL A 66 3.02 -19.68 -14.88
C VAL A 66 2.75 -20.90 -14.00
N SER A 67 3.08 -20.78 -12.72
CA SER A 67 2.78 -21.80 -11.74
C SER A 67 1.34 -21.66 -11.25
N THR A 68 0.57 -22.74 -11.37
CA THR A 68 -0.81 -22.84 -10.84
C THR A 68 -0.86 -23.40 -9.43
N THR A 69 0.25 -23.93 -8.93
CA THR A 69 0.35 -24.61 -7.63
C THR A 69 1.29 -23.92 -6.65
N ALA A 70 2.04 -22.90 -7.08
CA ALA A 70 2.92 -22.17 -6.19
C ALA A 70 2.13 -21.19 -5.33
N PHE A 71 2.46 -21.17 -4.05
CA PHE A 71 1.95 -20.24 -3.06
C PHE A 71 3.12 -19.62 -2.32
N PHE A 72 2.93 -18.42 -1.79
CA PHE A 72 3.89 -17.83 -0.86
C PHE A 72 3.77 -18.57 0.48
N ASP A 73 4.91 -18.89 1.10
CA ASP A 73 4.95 -19.34 2.49
C ASP A 73 5.32 -18.15 3.41
N LYS A 74 4.98 -18.24 4.70
CA LYS A 74 5.41 -17.30 5.75
C LYS A 74 5.21 -15.83 5.39
N MET A 75 4.02 -15.46 4.90
CA MET A 75 3.67 -14.06 4.66
C MET A 75 4.57 -13.37 3.62
N GLY A 76 5.10 -14.11 2.63
CA GLY A 76 6.16 -13.64 1.72
C GLY A 76 5.89 -12.28 1.06
N LEU A 77 4.68 -12.05 0.54
CA LEU A 77 4.31 -10.75 -0.06
C LEU A 77 4.27 -9.61 0.96
N LEU A 78 3.90 -9.88 2.21
CA LEU A 78 3.82 -8.87 3.28
C LEU A 78 5.19 -8.43 3.78
N LEU A 79 6.23 -9.22 3.51
CA LEU A 79 7.62 -8.93 3.86
C LEU A 79 8.41 -8.26 2.73
N LEU A 80 7.77 -8.02 1.58
CA LEU A 80 8.43 -7.46 0.39
C LEU A 80 8.99 -6.04 0.63
N PHE A 81 8.28 -5.23 1.43
CA PHE A 81 8.66 -3.85 1.70
C PHE A 81 9.13 -3.67 3.15
N ASP A 82 10.34 -3.16 3.35
CA ASP A 82 10.84 -2.73 4.68
C ASP A 82 10.20 -1.40 5.11
N LYS A 83 9.97 -0.47 4.17
CA LYS A 83 9.49 0.88 4.49
C LYS A 83 8.71 1.49 3.34
N ILE A 84 7.61 2.15 3.68
CA ILE A 84 6.90 3.09 2.80
C ILE A 84 6.98 4.49 3.40
N ARG A 85 7.17 5.50 2.54
CA ARG A 85 7.25 6.91 2.92
C ARG A 85 6.38 7.72 1.99
N TYR A 86 5.71 8.71 2.57
CA TYR A 86 5.13 9.81 1.82
C TYR A 86 5.96 11.05 2.06
N GLU A 87 6.48 11.61 0.98
CA GLU A 87 7.36 12.77 1.00
C GLU A 87 6.71 13.93 0.24
N MET A 88 6.71 15.10 0.86
CA MET A 88 6.25 16.35 0.26
C MET A 88 7.43 17.31 0.23
N ASP A 89 7.81 17.74 -0.97
CA ASP A 89 8.98 18.60 -1.19
C ASP A 89 10.27 18.06 -0.53
N GLY A 90 10.47 16.74 -0.63
CA GLY A 90 11.62 16.04 -0.03
C GLY A 90 11.55 15.86 1.49
N ILE A 91 10.51 16.35 2.17
CA ILE A 91 10.29 16.16 3.60
C ILE A 91 9.36 14.97 3.81
N THR A 92 9.77 14.00 4.63
CA THR A 92 8.90 12.89 5.03
C THR A 92 7.76 13.41 5.92
N VAL A 93 6.54 13.34 5.39
CA VAL A 93 5.30 13.70 6.11
C VAL A 93 4.77 12.51 6.90
N ASP A 94 4.83 11.32 6.29
CA ASP A 94 4.43 10.06 6.95
C ASP A 94 5.35 8.91 6.55
N ARG A 95 5.48 7.92 7.44
CA ARG A 95 6.33 6.75 7.28
C ARG A 95 5.77 5.56 8.04
N CYS A 96 5.69 4.43 7.36
CA CYS A 96 5.40 3.14 7.97
C CYS A 96 6.54 2.16 7.70
N ARG A 97 7.03 1.51 8.76
CA ARG A 97 8.00 0.42 8.68
C ARG A 97 7.27 -0.92 8.70
N ASN A 98 7.73 -1.88 7.90
CA ASN A 98 7.08 -3.18 7.70
C ASN A 98 5.59 -3.03 7.38
N PRO A 99 5.22 -2.28 6.31
CA PRO A 99 3.82 -1.97 6.02
C PRO A 99 2.95 -3.21 5.86
N GLY A 100 3.47 -4.33 5.32
CA GLY A 100 2.69 -5.55 5.20
C GLY A 100 2.36 -6.19 6.55
N LEU A 101 3.31 -6.24 7.49
CA LEU A 101 3.05 -6.71 8.87
C LEU A 101 2.08 -5.79 9.62
N THR A 102 2.30 -4.48 9.50
CA THR A 102 1.42 -3.48 10.14
C THR A 102 -0.01 -3.55 9.58
N ALA A 103 -0.16 -3.78 8.27
CA ALA A 103 -1.45 -3.98 7.63
C ALA A 103 -2.12 -5.28 8.09
N LEU A 104 -1.35 -6.37 8.24
CA LEU A 104 -1.89 -7.63 8.77
C LEU A 104 -2.41 -7.46 10.19
N ILE A 105 -1.64 -6.85 11.09
CA ILE A 105 -2.07 -6.69 12.50
C ILE A 105 -3.32 -5.83 12.60
N LYS A 106 -3.37 -4.70 11.87
CA LYS A 106 -4.57 -3.84 11.82
C LYS A 106 -5.76 -4.57 11.22
N GLY A 107 -5.52 -5.31 10.14
CA GLY A 107 -6.52 -6.07 9.43
C GLY A 107 -7.06 -7.22 10.27
N HIS A 108 -6.22 -7.94 11.00
CA HIS A 108 -6.63 -9.11 11.81
C HIS A 108 -7.72 -8.77 12.83
N ALA A 109 -7.68 -7.57 13.41
CA ALA A 109 -8.73 -7.10 14.32
C ALA A 109 -10.06 -6.74 13.63
N SER A 110 -10.07 -6.62 12.30
CA SER A 110 -11.21 -6.16 11.48
C SER A 110 -11.66 -7.17 10.43
N PHE A 111 -10.87 -8.20 10.15
CA PHE A 111 -11.15 -9.14 9.07
C PHE A 111 -12.32 -10.05 9.41
N ASN A 112 -13.24 -10.17 8.45
CA ASN A 112 -14.23 -11.24 8.47
C ASN A 112 -13.64 -12.53 7.84
N GLN A 113 -14.35 -13.64 7.98
CA GLN A 113 -13.89 -14.96 7.52
C GLN A 113 -13.51 -14.97 6.02
N ILE A 114 -14.24 -14.24 5.17
CA ILE A 114 -13.95 -14.17 3.73
C ILE A 114 -12.65 -13.42 3.47
N GLU A 115 -12.37 -12.36 4.24
CA GLU A 115 -11.15 -11.58 4.12
C GLU A 115 -9.93 -12.38 4.57
N VAL A 116 -10.06 -13.21 5.61
CA VAL A 116 -8.98 -14.09 6.05
C VAL A 116 -8.65 -15.16 5.01
N ILE A 117 -9.67 -15.79 4.39
CA ILE A 117 -9.45 -16.76 3.29
C ILE A 117 -8.68 -16.12 2.13
N ARG A 118 -8.90 -14.83 1.85
CA ARG A 118 -8.15 -14.12 0.79
C ARG A 118 -6.66 -13.94 1.10
N LEU A 119 -6.24 -14.08 2.37
CA LEU A 119 -4.85 -14.03 2.79
C LEU A 119 -4.08 -15.33 2.49
N GLU A 120 -4.73 -16.39 2.03
CA GLU A 120 -4.05 -17.60 1.53
C GLU A 120 -3.00 -17.24 0.46
N ASN A 121 -3.32 -16.26 -0.40
CA ASN A 121 -2.40 -15.78 -1.45
C ASN A 121 -1.10 -15.18 -0.90
N VAL A 122 -1.09 -14.71 0.35
CA VAL A 122 0.12 -14.18 0.98
C VAL A 122 0.82 -15.23 1.86
N GLY A 123 0.30 -16.46 1.93
CA GLY A 123 0.84 -17.52 2.77
C GLY A 123 0.30 -17.52 4.20
N TRP A 124 -0.88 -16.94 4.40
CA TRP A 124 -1.64 -17.10 5.64
C TRP A 124 -2.51 -18.35 5.53
N ILE A 125 -2.11 -19.42 6.20
CA ILE A 125 -2.88 -20.66 6.27
C ILE A 125 -3.55 -20.68 7.65
N GLU A 126 -4.87 -20.61 7.69
CA GLU A 126 -5.59 -20.92 8.93
C GLU A 126 -5.48 -22.42 9.19
N GLU A 127 -4.43 -22.85 9.90
CA GLU A 127 -4.40 -24.18 10.48
C GLU A 127 -5.29 -24.19 11.75
N ASN A 128 -6.57 -24.48 11.57
CA ASN A 128 -7.56 -24.85 12.60
C ASN A 128 -7.63 -23.95 13.86
N PHE A 129 -8.63 -23.07 13.91
CA PHE A 129 -9.24 -22.64 15.19
C PHE A 129 -10.34 -23.61 15.61
#